data_AF-A0A537L3H9-F1
#
_entry.id   AF-A0A537L3H9-F1
#
_cell.length_a   1.000
_cell.length_b   1.000
_cell.length_c   1.000
_cell.angle_alpha   90.00
_cell.angle_beta   90.00
_cell.angle_gamma   90.00
#
_symmetry.space_group_name_H-M   'P 1'
#
loop_
_entity.id
_entity.type
_entity.pdbx_description
1 polymer ?
#
loop_
_entity_poly.entity_id
_entity_poly.type
_entity_poly.pdbx_seq_one_letter_code
_entity_poly.pdbx_strand_id
1 'polypeptide(L)'
;MPSVTDMANDALAKLDTIIANTDGTVHRLDTTNSELNTLIAAVNAVHATDAAGFTNLAGGLAVIIDRETETNYWLRANEKQNETMICWLATIADVLCRQLHRLNDQLAVQKEMAQSLDQIRDTFELVYGKETVEVLRRRELLQKIEKCCPPPTPPVEHCFDGCPAPRIEPYPTKPTDWTPIKFQTPPR
;
A
#
# COMPACT_ATOMS: atom_id res chain seq x y z
N MET A 1 -4.06 -105.13 -19.79
CA MET A 1 -3.74 -103.99 -20.68
C MET A 1 -5.04 -103.21 -20.87
N PRO A 2 -5.04 -101.88 -20.72
CA PRO A 2 -6.22 -101.09 -21.04
C PRO A 2 -6.63 -101.35 -22.51
N SER A 3 -7.93 -101.45 -22.76
CA SER A 3 -8.44 -101.63 -24.11
C SER A 3 -8.27 -100.34 -24.92
N VAL A 4 -8.31 -100.44 -26.24
CA VAL A 4 -8.34 -99.27 -27.14
C VAL A 4 -9.51 -98.35 -26.79
N THR A 5 -10.63 -98.92 -26.36
CA THR A 5 -11.81 -98.18 -25.91
C THR A 5 -11.54 -97.38 -24.61
N ASP A 6 -10.81 -97.96 -23.67
CA ASP A 6 -10.45 -97.25 -22.42
C ASP A 6 -9.51 -96.07 -22.69
N MET A 7 -8.56 -96.24 -23.61
CA MET A 7 -7.67 -95.15 -24.05
C MET A 7 -8.43 -94.04 -24.79
N ALA A 8 -9.42 -94.39 -25.61
CA ALA A 8 -10.28 -93.41 -26.29
C ALA A 8 -11.15 -92.61 -25.29
N ASN A 9 -11.72 -93.29 -24.28
CA ASN A 9 -12.52 -92.64 -23.25
C ASN A 9 -11.67 -91.70 -22.35
N ASP A 10 -10.45 -92.10 -21.99
CA ASP A 10 -9.51 -91.24 -21.26
C ASP A 10 -9.09 -90.01 -22.07
N ALA A 11 -8.85 -90.18 -23.38
CA ALA A 11 -8.54 -89.08 -24.28
C ALA A 11 -9.69 -88.07 -24.40
N LEU A 12 -10.93 -88.56 -24.51
CA LEU A 12 -12.14 -87.71 -24.52
C LEU A 12 -12.28 -86.95 -23.20
N ALA A 13 -12.13 -87.60 -22.05
CA ALA A 13 -12.22 -86.96 -20.74
C ALA A 13 -11.15 -85.86 -20.54
N LYS A 14 -9.93 -86.10 -21.05
CA LYS A 14 -8.86 -85.09 -21.06
C LYS A 14 -9.18 -83.91 -21.98
N LEU A 15 -9.76 -84.18 -23.15
CA LEU A 15 -10.19 -83.12 -24.07
C LEU A 15 -11.28 -82.24 -23.45
N ASP A 16 -12.28 -82.86 -22.80
CA ASP A 16 -13.33 -82.13 -22.09
C ASP A 16 -12.76 -81.26 -20.96
N THR A 17 -11.78 -81.78 -20.22
CA THR A 17 -11.07 -81.02 -19.18
C THR A 17 -10.30 -79.83 -19.77
N ILE A 18 -9.65 -80.01 -20.92
CA ILE A 18 -8.94 -78.93 -21.62
C ILE A 18 -9.94 -77.86 -22.08
N ILE A 19 -11.08 -78.25 -22.64
CA ILE A 19 -12.13 -77.32 -23.07
C ILE A 19 -12.63 -76.51 -21.87
N ALA A 20 -13.00 -77.16 -20.77
CA ALA A 20 -13.47 -76.50 -19.55
C ALA A 20 -12.43 -75.53 -18.96
N ASN A 21 -11.14 -75.92 -18.93
CA ASN A 21 -10.06 -75.06 -18.47
C ASN A 21 -9.81 -73.87 -19.42
N THR A 22 -9.97 -74.07 -20.73
CA THR A 22 -9.83 -73.02 -21.74
C THR A 22 -10.95 -71.99 -21.59
N ASP A 23 -12.20 -72.44 -21.47
CA ASP A 23 -13.35 -71.57 -21.23
C ASP A 23 -13.20 -70.80 -19.91
N GLY A 24 -12.74 -71.47 -18.85
CA GLY A 24 -12.44 -70.82 -17.57
C GLY A 24 -11.34 -69.76 -17.70
N THR A 25 -10.33 -69.99 -18.55
CA THR A 25 -9.27 -69.02 -18.82
C THR A 25 -9.79 -67.82 -19.61
N VAL A 26 -10.63 -68.04 -20.62
CA VAL A 26 -11.29 -66.97 -21.39
C VAL A 26 -12.16 -66.11 -20.46
N HIS A 27 -12.97 -66.71 -19.60
CA HIS A 27 -13.82 -65.97 -18.68
C HIS A 27 -13.03 -65.12 -17.66
N ARG A 28 -11.91 -65.66 -17.16
CA ARG A 28 -10.98 -64.89 -16.32
C ARG A 28 -10.36 -63.72 -17.08
N LEU A 29 -9.97 -63.93 -18.34
CA LEU A 29 -9.42 -62.86 -19.19
C LEU A 29 -10.44 -61.75 -19.43
N ASP A 30 -11.71 -62.09 -19.69
CA ASP A 30 -12.80 -61.12 -19.86
C ASP A 30 -13.04 -60.30 -18.58
N THR A 31 -12.99 -60.96 -17.42
CA THR A 31 -13.11 -60.31 -16.10
C THR A 31 -11.96 -59.33 -15.87
N THR A 32 -10.72 -59.76 -16.12
CA THR A 32 -9.53 -58.90 -15.98
C THR A 32 -9.59 -57.71 -16.94
N ASN A 33 -10.05 -57.89 -18.18
CA ASN A 33 -10.22 -56.79 -19.13
C ASN A 33 -11.28 -55.78 -18.65
N SER A 34 -12.39 -56.25 -18.06
CA SER A 34 -13.42 -55.39 -17.48
C SER A 34 -12.91 -54.57 -16.28
N GLU A 35 -12.17 -55.21 -15.38
CA GLU A 35 -11.53 -54.55 -14.23
C GLU A 35 -10.50 -53.50 -14.69
N LEU A 36 -9.69 -53.83 -15.70
CA LEU A 36 -8.71 -52.91 -16.28
C LEU A 36 -9.39 -51.68 -16.90
N ASN A 37 -10.48 -51.87 -17.64
CA ASN A 37 -11.26 -50.76 -18.20
C ASN A 37 -11.86 -49.87 -17.10
N THR A 38 -12.33 -50.46 -16.01
CA THR A 38 -12.83 -49.73 -14.84
C THR A 38 -11.73 -48.90 -14.19
N LEU A 39 -10.53 -49.47 -14.03
CA LEU A 39 -9.37 -48.76 -13.48
C LEU A 39 -8.94 -47.59 -14.38
N ILE A 40 -8.90 -47.79 -15.70
CA ILE A 40 -8.59 -46.73 -16.66
C ILE A 40 -9.60 -45.59 -16.54
N ALA A 41 -10.89 -45.90 -16.45
CA ALA A 41 -11.93 -44.88 -16.26
C ALA A 41 -11.74 -44.09 -14.95
N ALA A 42 -11.43 -44.78 -13.84
CA ALA A 42 -11.16 -44.14 -12.56
C ALA A 42 -9.92 -43.22 -12.62
N VAL A 43 -8.83 -43.67 -13.23
CA VAL A 43 -7.60 -42.88 -13.40
C VAL A 43 -7.87 -41.63 -14.25
N ASN A 44 -8.61 -41.76 -15.34
CA ASN A 44 -8.97 -40.62 -16.19
C ASN A 44 -9.84 -39.60 -15.46
N ALA A 45 -10.75 -40.06 -14.59
CA ALA A 45 -11.58 -39.18 -13.76
C ALA A 45 -10.75 -38.39 -12.73
N VAL A 46 -9.78 -39.04 -12.08
CA VAL A 46 -8.84 -38.37 -11.17
C VAL A 46 -8.02 -37.34 -11.92
N HIS A 47 -7.43 -37.72 -13.06
CA HIS A 47 -6.63 -36.80 -13.89
C HIS A 47 -7.44 -35.56 -14.32
N ALA A 48 -8.70 -35.73 -14.75
CA ALA A 48 -9.56 -34.62 -15.11
C ALA A 48 -9.88 -33.71 -13.90
N THR A 49 -10.10 -34.31 -12.73
CA THR A 49 -10.37 -33.58 -11.48
C THR A 49 -9.16 -32.75 -11.06
N ASP A 50 -7.96 -33.33 -11.10
CA ASP A 50 -6.73 -32.66 -10.74
C ASP A 50 -6.41 -31.51 -11.70
N ALA A 51 -6.55 -31.73 -13.01
CA ALA A 51 -6.33 -30.69 -14.02
C ALA A 51 -7.26 -29.48 -13.81
N ALA A 52 -8.54 -29.72 -13.53
CA ALA A 52 -9.50 -28.67 -13.20
C ALA A 52 -9.14 -27.96 -11.88
N GLY A 53 -8.73 -28.73 -10.85
CA GLY A 53 -8.30 -28.21 -9.56
C GLY A 53 -7.08 -27.27 -9.67
N PHE A 54 -6.04 -27.68 -10.40
CA PHE A 54 -4.84 -26.87 -10.62
C PHE A 54 -5.13 -25.60 -11.42
N THR A 55 -5.99 -25.69 -12.45
CA THR A 55 -6.39 -24.51 -13.22
C THR A 55 -7.11 -23.49 -12.34
N ASN A 56 -8.00 -23.96 -11.46
CA ASN A 56 -8.72 -23.10 -10.54
C ASN A 56 -7.79 -22.46 -9.50
N LEU A 57 -6.88 -23.26 -8.92
CA LEU A 57 -5.86 -22.77 -7.99
C LEU A 57 -4.95 -21.72 -8.65
N ALA A 58 -4.48 -21.98 -9.88
CA ALA A 58 -3.64 -21.04 -10.61
C ALA A 58 -4.38 -19.71 -10.88
N GLY A 59 -5.66 -19.77 -11.27
CA GLY A 59 -6.50 -18.59 -11.44
C GLY A 59 -6.68 -17.79 -10.14
N GLY A 60 -6.90 -18.48 -9.02
CA GLY A 60 -6.97 -17.85 -7.69
C GLY A 60 -5.66 -17.19 -7.26
N LEU A 61 -4.52 -17.87 -7.45
CA LEU A 61 -3.19 -17.34 -7.14
C LEU A 61 -2.84 -16.10 -7.96
N ALA A 62 -3.16 -16.09 -9.26
CA ALA A 62 -2.94 -14.93 -10.11
C ALA A 62 -3.68 -13.68 -9.59
N VAL A 63 -4.92 -13.85 -9.13
CA VAL A 63 -5.72 -12.76 -8.57
C VAL A 63 -5.17 -12.26 -7.25
N ILE A 64 -4.67 -13.15 -6.39
CA ILE A 64 -4.00 -12.77 -5.14
C ILE A 64 -2.78 -11.89 -5.45
N ILE A 65 -1.95 -12.31 -6.41
CA ILE A 65 -0.77 -11.55 -6.83
C ILE A 65 -1.18 -10.17 -7.36
N ASP A 66 -2.20 -10.10 -8.23
CA ASP A 66 -2.69 -8.83 -8.74
C ASP A 66 -3.18 -7.90 -7.61
N ARG A 67 -3.92 -8.41 -6.63
CA ARG A 67 -4.38 -7.64 -5.47
C ARG A 67 -3.24 -7.17 -4.56
N GLU A 68 -2.20 -7.99 -4.40
CA GLU A 68 -1.00 -7.59 -3.66
C GLU A 68 -0.29 -6.44 -4.36
N THR A 69 -0.15 -6.50 -5.69
CA THR A 69 0.47 -5.40 -6.46
C THR A 69 -0.34 -4.10 -6.37
N GLU A 70 -1.67 -4.19 -6.43
CA GLU A 70 -2.57 -3.05 -6.25
C GLU A 70 -2.43 -2.45 -4.84
N THR A 71 -2.42 -3.31 -3.80
CA THR A 71 -2.28 -2.86 -2.41
C THR A 71 -0.94 -2.15 -2.19
N ASN A 72 0.15 -2.71 -2.72
CA ASN A 72 1.48 -2.10 -2.65
C ASN A 72 1.53 -0.77 -3.39
N TYR A 73 0.83 -0.64 -4.52
CA TYR A 73 0.72 0.63 -5.23
C TYR A 73 0.02 1.69 -4.38
N TRP A 74 -1.14 1.37 -3.81
CA TRP A 74 -1.90 2.31 -2.97
C TRP A 74 -1.15 2.69 -1.70
N LEU A 75 -0.42 1.76 -1.10
CA LEU A 75 0.42 2.03 0.06
C LEU A 75 1.51 3.06 -0.28
N ARG A 76 2.22 2.88 -1.40
CA ARG A 76 3.22 3.86 -1.87
C ARG A 76 2.59 5.20 -2.24
N ALA A 77 1.38 5.20 -2.81
CA ALA A 77 0.66 6.43 -3.09
C ALA A 77 0.29 7.18 -1.81
N ASN A 78 -0.13 6.46 -0.76
CA ASN A 78 -0.44 7.03 0.55
C ASN A 78 0.82 7.60 1.23
N GLU A 79 1.93 6.86 1.20
CA GLU A 79 3.23 7.33 1.69
C GLU A 79 3.62 8.67 1.04
N LYS A 80 3.54 8.76 -0.29
CA LYS A 80 3.79 10.01 -1.03
C LYS A 80 2.82 11.13 -0.65
N GLN A 81 1.53 10.83 -0.43
CA GLN A 81 0.56 11.82 0.04
C GLN A 81 0.91 12.35 1.43
N ASN A 82 1.36 11.48 2.34
CA ASN A 82 1.75 11.89 3.69
C ASN A 82 3.03 12.74 3.68
N GLU A 83 4.04 12.36 2.90
CA GLU A 83 5.24 13.20 2.68
C GLU A 83 4.85 14.58 2.16
N THR A 84 3.89 14.62 1.25
CA THR A 84 3.36 15.86 0.70
C THR A 84 2.64 16.69 1.75
N MET A 85 1.78 16.08 2.57
CA MET A 85 1.11 16.79 3.64
C MET A 85 2.12 17.41 4.61
N ILE A 86 3.17 16.67 4.97
CA ILE A 86 4.28 17.18 5.79
C ILE A 86 4.97 18.37 5.10
N CYS A 87 5.20 18.28 3.80
CA CYS A 87 5.75 19.34 2.95
C CYS A 87 4.89 20.63 2.98
N TRP A 88 3.58 20.50 2.85
CA TRP A 88 2.64 21.63 2.94
C TRP A 88 2.63 22.24 4.34
N LEU A 89 2.68 21.43 5.40
CA LEU A 89 2.76 21.91 6.77
C LEU A 89 4.05 22.70 7.01
N ALA A 90 5.18 22.24 6.48
CA ALA A 90 6.45 22.98 6.54
C ALA A 90 6.35 24.33 5.80
N THR A 91 5.71 24.34 4.63
CA THR A 91 5.49 25.58 3.86
C THR A 91 4.61 26.57 4.63
N ILE A 92 3.53 26.10 5.26
CA ILE A 92 2.67 26.94 6.11
C ILE A 92 3.48 27.50 7.28
N ALA A 93 4.31 26.67 7.92
CA ALA A 93 5.17 27.10 9.01
C ALA A 93 6.19 28.18 8.57
N ASP A 94 6.80 28.05 7.38
CA ASP A 94 7.67 29.09 6.81
C ASP A 94 6.91 30.40 6.56
N VAL A 95 5.73 30.35 5.95
CA VAL A 95 4.90 31.54 5.70
C VAL A 95 4.53 32.24 7.01
N LEU A 96 4.12 31.47 8.03
CA LEU A 96 3.80 32.01 9.35
C LEU A 96 5.03 32.63 10.03
N CYS A 97 6.18 31.98 9.94
CA CYS A 97 7.45 32.52 10.45
C CYS A 97 7.79 33.86 9.78
N ARG A 98 7.68 33.94 8.44
CA ARG A 98 7.92 35.21 7.71
C ARG A 98 6.88 36.28 8.03
N GLN A 99 5.63 35.92 8.25
CA GLN A 99 4.60 36.87 8.70
C GLN A 99 4.89 37.40 10.09
N LEU A 100 5.30 36.53 11.02
CA LEU A 100 5.66 36.93 12.38
C LEU A 100 6.83 37.92 12.38
N HIS A 101 7.86 37.68 11.57
CA HIS A 101 8.96 38.62 11.38
C HIS A 101 8.47 39.99 10.90
N ARG A 102 7.61 40.03 9.88
CA ARG A 102 7.03 41.29 9.39
C ARG A 102 6.18 42.00 10.44
N LEU A 103 5.44 41.26 11.26
CA LEU A 103 4.63 41.84 12.35
C LEU A 103 5.53 42.42 13.45
N ASN A 104 6.64 41.76 13.77
CA ASN A 104 7.63 42.28 14.71
C ASN A 104 8.27 43.57 14.19
N ASP A 105 8.63 43.62 12.91
CA ASP A 105 9.16 44.82 12.26
C ASP A 105 8.14 45.97 12.30
N GLN A 106 6.88 45.69 11.97
CA GLN A 106 5.80 46.67 12.06
C GLN A 106 5.60 47.19 13.47
N LEU A 107 5.67 46.32 14.48
CA LEU A 107 5.52 46.69 15.88
C LEU A 107 6.69 47.55 16.38
N ALA A 108 7.92 47.29 15.89
CA ALA A 108 9.07 48.15 16.15
C ALA A 108 8.84 49.56 15.59
N VAL A 109 8.41 49.67 14.33
CA VAL A 109 8.08 50.96 13.70
C VAL A 109 6.93 51.67 14.43
N GLN A 110 5.89 50.95 14.85
CA GLN A 110 4.78 51.54 15.61
C GLN A 110 5.24 52.08 16.97
N LYS A 111 6.17 51.41 17.66
CA LYS A 111 6.76 51.92 18.91
C LYS A 111 7.53 53.22 18.68
N GLU A 112 8.35 53.29 17.63
CA GLU A 112 9.08 54.53 17.28
C GLU A 112 8.12 55.67 16.90
N MET A 113 7.03 55.35 16.19
CA MET A 113 6.00 56.33 15.84
C MET A 113 5.26 56.83 17.08
N ALA A 114 4.90 55.96 18.01
CA ALA A 114 4.26 56.32 19.27
C ALA A 114 5.16 57.25 20.10
N GLN A 115 6.45 56.93 20.23
CA GLN A 115 7.42 57.79 20.92
C GLN A 115 7.56 59.17 20.25
N SER A 116 7.48 59.22 18.91
CA SER A 116 7.52 60.48 18.17
C SER A 116 6.24 61.31 18.33
N LEU A 117 5.08 60.67 18.41
CA LEU A 117 3.81 61.34 18.67
C LEU A 117 3.72 61.86 20.11
N ASP A 118 4.17 61.08 21.09
CA ASP A 118 4.28 61.54 22.48
C ASP A 118 5.20 62.76 22.57
N GLN A 119 6.32 62.77 21.84
CA GLN A 119 7.17 63.96 21.76
C GLN A 119 6.43 65.17 21.21
N ILE A 120 5.72 65.03 20.09
CA ILE A 120 4.96 66.13 19.48
C ILE A 120 3.93 66.66 20.47
N ARG A 121 3.21 65.77 21.14
CA ARG A 121 2.26 66.11 22.19
C ARG A 121 2.91 66.88 23.33
N ASP A 122 4.02 66.38 23.88
CA ASP A 122 4.78 67.04 24.95
C ASP A 122 5.21 68.46 24.53
N THR A 123 5.67 68.65 23.28
CA THR A 123 5.98 70.00 22.78
C THR A 123 4.77 70.90 22.58
N PHE A 124 3.60 70.34 22.25
CA PHE A 124 2.36 71.12 22.06
C PHE A 124 1.70 71.52 23.39
N GLU A 125 1.83 70.71 24.44
CA GLU A 125 1.32 71.02 25.78
C GLU A 125 2.14 72.12 26.48
N LEU A 126 3.32 72.45 25.95
CA LEU A 126 4.20 73.49 26.47
C LEU A 126 3.91 74.86 25.82
N VAL A 127 3.38 75.77 26.63
CA VAL A 127 2.94 77.11 26.19
C VAL A 127 4.11 78.08 25.99
N TYR A 128 5.28 77.85 26.61
CA TYR A 128 6.45 78.72 26.47
C TYR A 128 7.67 78.01 25.87
N GLY A 129 8.39 78.72 25.00
CA GLY A 129 9.55 78.20 24.27
C GLY A 129 10.76 77.80 25.13
N LYS A 130 10.74 78.07 26.44
CA LYS A 130 11.82 77.66 27.36
C LYS A 130 11.62 76.22 27.86
N GLU A 131 10.37 75.78 28.04
CA GLU A 131 10.10 74.39 28.43
C GLU A 131 10.30 73.42 27.27
N THR A 132 10.03 73.84 26.03
CA THR A 132 10.25 73.00 24.84
C THR A 132 11.73 72.66 24.65
N VAL A 133 12.65 73.55 25.03
CA VAL A 133 14.10 73.30 24.99
C VAL A 133 14.51 72.18 25.94
N GLU A 134 13.90 72.08 27.13
CA GLU A 134 14.22 71.01 28.09
C GLU A 134 13.72 69.65 27.60
N VAL A 135 12.55 69.59 26.93
CA VAL A 135 12.07 68.35 26.27
C VAL A 135 13.01 67.90 25.16
N LEU A 136 13.48 68.83 24.32
CA LEU A 136 14.45 68.54 23.27
C LEU A 136 15.78 68.04 23.85
N ARG A 137 16.27 68.65 24.93
CA ARG A 137 17.51 68.26 25.60
C ARG A 137 17.41 66.87 26.24
N ARG A 138 16.26 66.54 26.83
CA ARG A 138 15.98 65.21 27.39
C ARG A 138 16.00 64.14 26.29
N ARG A 139 15.44 64.42 25.11
CA ARG A 139 15.48 63.51 23.95
C ARG A 139 16.91 63.29 23.45
N GLU A 140 17.70 64.35 23.37
CA GLU A 140 19.10 64.26 22.93
C GLU A 140 19.94 63.39 23.89
N LEU A 141 19.66 63.47 25.20
CA LEU A 141 20.25 62.60 26.21
C LEU A 141 19.81 61.14 26.05
N LEU A 142 18.52 60.88 25.82
CA LEU A 142 18.01 59.53 25.58
C LEU A 142 18.64 58.90 24.33
N GLN A 143 18.79 59.66 23.23
CA GLN A 143 19.48 59.19 22.03
C GLN A 143 20.96 58.89 22.29
N LYS A 144 21.64 59.68 23.13
CA LYS A 144 23.02 59.39 23.55
C LYS A 144 23.10 58.10 24.38
N ILE A 145 22.11 57.84 25.23
CA ILE A 145 22.01 56.60 26.01
C ILE A 145 21.77 55.40 25.11
N GLU A 146 20.82 55.48 24.17
CA GLU A 146 20.54 54.40 23.21
C GLU A 146 21.75 54.09 22.30
N LYS A 147 22.55 55.10 21.93
CA LYS A 147 23.80 54.88 21.19
C LYS A 147 24.84 54.12 22.01
N CYS A 148 24.86 54.28 23.33
CA CYS A 148 25.76 53.57 24.22
C CYS A 148 25.28 52.15 24.53
N CYS A 149 23.97 51.97 24.71
CA CYS A 149 23.33 50.69 24.99
C CYS A 149 22.04 50.56 24.15
N PRO A 150 22.15 50.06 22.91
CA PRO A 150 20.96 49.82 22.10
C PRO A 150 20.11 48.73 22.77
N PRO A 151 18.77 48.83 22.70
CA PRO A 151 17.90 47.78 23.18
C PRO A 151 18.23 46.46 22.46
N PRO A 152 18.17 45.31 23.17
CA PRO A 152 18.47 44.02 22.55
C PRO A 152 17.47 43.76 21.42
N THR A 153 17.98 43.62 20.19
CA THR A 153 17.19 43.17 19.06
C THR A 153 16.96 41.66 19.21
N PRO A 154 15.70 41.19 19.10
CA PRO A 154 15.45 39.77 19.10
C PRO A 154 16.16 39.12 17.90
N PRO A 155 16.76 37.94 18.06
CA PRO A 155 17.42 37.26 16.95
C PRO A 155 16.38 36.89 15.89
N VAL A 156 16.72 37.09 14.61
CA VAL A 156 15.88 36.66 13.49
C VAL A 156 16.05 35.15 13.36
N GLU A 157 15.06 34.40 13.84
CA GLU A 157 15.03 32.95 13.66
C GLU A 157 14.91 32.59 12.19
N HIS A 158 15.69 31.58 11.77
CA HIS A 158 15.62 31.02 10.43
C HIS A 158 14.28 30.32 10.23
N CYS A 159 13.59 30.66 9.13
CA CYS A 159 12.35 29.98 8.73
C CYS A 159 12.66 28.69 7.94
N PHE A 160 11.68 27.80 7.84
CA PHE A 160 11.83 26.47 7.25
C PHE A 160 12.18 26.49 5.75
N ASP A 161 12.90 25.46 5.29
CA ASP A 161 13.22 25.25 3.86
C ASP A 161 11.99 24.81 3.06
N GLY A 162 11.92 25.29 1.80
CA GLY A 162 10.86 24.92 0.86
C GLY A 162 11.02 23.50 0.34
N CYS A 163 9.89 22.82 0.08
CA CYS A 163 9.88 21.39 -0.23
C CYS A 163 9.25 21.08 -1.62
N PRO A 164 9.71 20.04 -2.34
CA PRO A 164 9.24 19.72 -3.69
C PRO A 164 7.83 19.11 -3.70
N ALA A 165 7.00 19.54 -4.65
CA ALA A 165 5.65 18.98 -4.83
C ALA A 165 5.71 17.53 -5.37
N PRO A 166 4.86 16.61 -4.88
CA PRO A 166 4.83 15.24 -5.38
C PRO A 166 4.21 15.15 -6.78
N ARG A 167 4.51 14.05 -7.47
CA ARG A 167 3.73 13.59 -8.62
C ARG A 167 3.13 12.23 -8.30
N ILE A 168 1.80 12.18 -8.21
CA ILE A 168 1.06 10.92 -8.07
C ILE A 168 0.57 10.53 -9.46
N GLU A 169 1.08 9.41 -9.96
CA GLU A 169 0.56 8.84 -11.20
C GLU A 169 -0.74 8.08 -10.90
N PRO A 170 -1.70 8.01 -11.84
CA PRO A 170 -2.88 7.19 -11.67
C PRO A 170 -2.53 5.71 -11.80
N TYR A 171 -3.10 4.87 -10.91
CA TYR A 171 -3.00 3.42 -11.06
C TYR A 171 -3.81 2.97 -12.27
N PRO A 172 -3.25 2.20 -13.21
CA PRO A 172 -4.05 1.53 -14.22
C PRO A 172 -4.87 0.42 -13.56
N THR A 173 -6.13 0.71 -13.27
CA THR A 173 -7.05 -0.28 -12.72
C THR A 173 -7.27 -1.39 -13.75
N LYS A 174 -7.06 -2.64 -13.32
CA LYS A 174 -7.48 -3.82 -14.08
C LYS A 174 -8.82 -4.28 -13.50
N PRO A 175 -9.85 -4.54 -14.32
CA PRO A 175 -11.06 -5.17 -13.82
C PRO A 175 -10.71 -6.59 -13.36
N THR A 176 -10.97 -6.93 -12.10
CA THR A 176 -10.85 -8.30 -11.59
C THR A 176 -12.17 -8.73 -10.96
N ASP A 177 -12.99 -9.40 -11.76
CA ASP A 177 -14.22 -10.11 -11.38
C ASP A 177 -13.94 -11.62 -11.19
N TRP A 178 -12.98 -11.97 -10.32
CA TRP A 178 -12.73 -13.39 -10.06
C TRP A 178 -13.90 -14.02 -9.32
N THR A 179 -14.41 -15.13 -9.83
CA THR A 179 -15.38 -15.98 -9.13
C THR A 179 -15.09 -17.46 -9.48
N PRO A 180 -15.63 -18.42 -8.73
CA PRO A 180 -14.91 -18.98 -7.61
C PRO A 180 -14.55 -20.46 -7.81
N ILE A 181 -13.85 -20.96 -6.81
CA ILE A 181 -13.78 -22.38 -6.47
C ILE A 181 -15.12 -22.85 -5.87
N LYS A 182 -15.75 -23.89 -6.42
CA LYS A 182 -16.72 -24.74 -5.70
C LYS A 182 -16.36 -26.22 -5.88
N PHE A 183 -16.06 -26.88 -4.76
CA PHE A 183 -15.84 -28.32 -4.68
C PHE A 183 -16.95 -28.96 -3.80
N GLN A 184 -17.97 -29.60 -4.38
CA GLN A 184 -18.77 -30.70 -3.79
C GLN A 184 -19.36 -31.50 -4.98
N THR A 185 -19.28 -32.83 -5.05
CA THR A 185 -19.64 -33.83 -4.02
C THR A 185 -18.79 -35.11 -4.03
N PRO A 186 -18.57 -35.76 -2.88
CA PRO A 186 -18.85 -37.18 -2.71
C PRO A 186 -20.33 -37.34 -2.27
N PRO A 187 -21.15 -38.13 -2.98
CA PRO A 187 -21.27 -39.54 -2.61
C PRO A 187 -21.29 -40.47 -3.84
N ARG A 188 -20.98 -41.74 -3.56
CA ARG A 188 -20.90 -42.88 -4.50
C ARG A 188 -22.04 -42.96 -5.50
#